data_AF-A0A699UP80-F1
#
_entry.id   AF-A0A699UP80-F1
#
_cell.length_a   1.000
_cell.length_b   1.000
_cell.length_c   1.000
_cell.angle_alpha   90.00
_cell.angle_beta   90.00
_cell.angle_gamma   90.00
#
_symmetry.space_group_name_H-M   'P 1'
#
loop_
_entity.id
_entity.type
_entity.pdbx_description
1 polymer ?
#
loop_
_entity_poly.entity_id
_entity_poly.type
_entity_poly.pdbx_seq_one_letter_code
_entity_poly.pdbx_strand_id
1 'polypeptide(L)'
;SHSSHEDNRRNMQTARLCFYADFMRCQPLNFKGTEGVVDLTRWIEKMESVFQISGCAIENQVKFATYTLLDAALTWWNSQIRYFGPDAYSMTWEVLKKKMTDKYCPQGEIKKLEIVLWNLKVKENNVSAYAERFQELILTCTKFVADEAEKIDKYISELPDNIYESMKASKPKTLDETIELANDLMDQKL
;
A
#
# COMPACT_ATOMS: atom_id res chain seq x y z
N SER A 1 27.72 32.83 50.98
CA SER A 1 26.63 33.21 50.07
C SER A 1 27.00 32.84 48.66
N HIS A 2 26.04 32.25 47.93
CA HIS A 2 26.06 31.86 46.52
C HIS A 2 26.85 30.60 46.13
N SER A 3 26.10 29.50 46.01
CA SER A 3 26.25 28.55 44.90
C SER A 3 24.84 28.09 44.51
N SER A 4 24.40 28.55 43.35
CA SER A 4 23.12 28.29 42.72
C SER A 4 23.15 26.92 42.04
N HIS A 5 22.49 25.93 42.62
CA HIS A 5 22.13 24.72 41.89
C HIS A 5 20.90 25.02 41.04
N GLU A 6 21.14 25.31 39.76
CA GLU A 6 20.12 25.28 38.72
C GLU A 6 19.57 23.86 38.62
N ASP A 7 18.30 23.71 38.99
CA ASP A 7 17.55 22.47 38.88
C ASP A 7 17.18 22.27 37.41
N ASN A 8 17.98 21.47 36.73
CA ASN A 8 17.90 21.18 35.31
C ASN A 8 16.65 20.31 35.05
N ARG A 9 15.48 20.97 34.94
CA ARG A 9 14.24 20.37 34.45
C ARG A 9 14.48 19.85 33.04
N ARG A 10 14.78 18.56 32.95
CA ARG A 10 14.69 17.75 31.74
C ARG A 10 13.32 18.01 31.11
N ASN A 11 13.29 18.79 30.03
CA ASN A 11 12.16 18.87 29.12
C ASN A 11 11.97 17.48 28.51
N MET A 12 11.23 16.63 29.22
CA MET A 12 10.70 15.40 28.68
C MET A 12 9.61 15.85 27.69
N GLN A 13 10.00 15.99 26.42
CA GLN A 13 9.08 16.27 25.33
C GLN A 13 7.97 15.24 25.41
N THR A 14 6.82 15.65 25.95
CA THR A 14 5.66 14.78 26.05
C THR A 14 5.27 14.51 24.61
N ALA A 15 5.44 13.27 24.16
CA ALA A 15 5.07 12.88 22.81
C ALA A 15 3.64 13.36 22.56
N ARG A 16 3.46 14.21 21.54
CA ARG A 16 2.15 14.79 21.25
C ARG A 16 1.20 13.64 20.92
N LEU A 17 0.17 13.48 21.76
CA LEU A 17 -0.88 12.51 21.51
C LEU A 17 -1.61 12.87 20.22
N CYS A 18 -1.72 11.90 19.31
CA CYS A 18 -2.53 12.04 18.11
C CYS A 18 -4.01 11.97 18.51
N PHE A 19 -4.73 13.07 18.37
CA PHE A 19 -6.17 13.06 18.50
C PHE A 19 -6.83 12.76 17.15
N TYR A 20 -8.11 12.40 17.18
CA TYR A 20 -8.89 12.17 15.97
C TYR A 20 -8.85 13.37 14.99
N ALA A 21 -8.81 14.61 15.51
CA ALA A 21 -8.66 15.80 14.68
C ALA A 21 -7.30 15.86 13.94
N ASP A 22 -6.22 15.38 14.55
CA ASP A 22 -4.91 15.32 13.90
C ASP A 22 -4.89 14.25 12.80
N PHE A 23 -5.52 13.10 13.04
CA PHE A 23 -5.75 12.07 12.02
C PHE A 23 -6.54 12.62 10.82
N MET A 24 -7.65 13.32 11.05
CA MET A 24 -8.47 13.88 9.96
C MET A 24 -7.77 14.98 9.17
N ARG A 25 -6.85 15.73 9.79
CA ARG A 25 -6.01 16.73 9.09
C ARG A 25 -5.10 16.11 8.04
N CYS A 26 -4.73 14.84 8.19
CA CYS A 26 -3.96 14.10 7.19
C CYS A 26 -4.81 13.64 5.99
N GLN A 27 -6.11 13.94 5.97
CA GLN A 27 -7.04 13.62 4.89
C GLN A 27 -7.01 12.12 4.53
N PRO A 28 -7.45 11.24 5.45
CA PRO A 28 -7.49 9.82 5.18
C PRO A 28 -8.44 9.51 4.01
N LEU A 29 -8.14 8.45 3.26
CA LEU A 29 -8.99 7.99 2.18
C LEU A 29 -10.23 7.30 2.75
N ASN A 30 -11.38 7.44 2.08
CA ASN A 30 -12.58 6.66 2.39
C ASN A 30 -12.64 5.37 1.57
N PHE A 31 -13.38 4.38 2.05
CA PHE A 31 -13.60 3.12 1.33
C PHE A 31 -15.07 2.70 1.41
N LYS A 32 -15.74 2.54 0.25
CA LYS A 32 -17.18 2.19 0.20
C LYS A 32 -17.42 0.68 0.17
N GLY A 33 -16.43 -0.12 -0.22
CA GLY A 33 -16.52 -1.58 -0.26
C GLY A 33 -16.98 -2.15 -1.60
N THR A 34 -17.05 -1.34 -2.66
CA THR A 34 -17.47 -1.77 -4.01
C THR A 34 -16.42 -1.52 -5.09
N GLU A 35 -15.35 -0.81 -4.74
CA GLU A 35 -14.32 -0.33 -5.66
C GLU A 35 -13.29 -1.41 -6.03
N GLY A 36 -13.27 -2.54 -5.30
CA GLY A 36 -12.42 -3.69 -5.58
C GLY A 36 -11.09 -3.68 -4.82
N VAL A 37 -10.24 -4.66 -5.14
CA VAL A 37 -9.00 -4.94 -4.39
C VAL A 37 -7.93 -3.84 -4.51
N VAL A 38 -7.84 -3.17 -5.67
CA VAL A 38 -6.88 -2.09 -5.88
C VAL A 38 -7.17 -0.93 -4.92
N ASP A 39 -8.44 -0.51 -4.84
CA ASP A 39 -8.85 0.58 -3.95
C ASP A 39 -8.81 0.18 -2.47
N LEU A 40 -9.11 -1.08 -2.12
CA LEU A 40 -8.88 -1.58 -0.76
C LEU A 40 -7.39 -1.47 -0.39
N THR A 41 -6.50 -1.90 -1.29
CA THR A 41 -5.05 -1.84 -1.07
C THR A 41 -4.57 -0.41 -0.87
N ARG A 42 -5.01 0.51 -1.73
CA ARG A 42 -4.71 1.94 -1.64
C ARG A 42 -5.23 2.54 -0.33
N TRP A 43 -6.44 2.17 0.10
CA TRP A 43 -7.01 2.62 1.37
C TRP A 43 -6.16 2.16 2.56
N ILE A 44 -5.74 0.89 2.59
CA ILE A 44 -4.88 0.33 3.64
C ILE A 44 -3.55 1.10 3.71
N GLU A 45 -2.84 1.25 2.59
CA GLU A 45 -1.52 1.89 2.53
C GLU A 45 -1.59 3.37 2.92
N LYS A 46 -2.62 4.07 2.46
CA LYS A 46 -2.87 5.46 2.84
C LYS A 46 -3.13 5.56 4.34
N MET A 47 -3.86 4.61 4.92
CA MET A 47 -4.15 4.62 6.35
C MET A 47 -2.90 4.42 7.20
N GLU A 48 -2.02 3.49 6.80
CA GLU A 48 -0.73 3.27 7.46
C GLU A 48 0.15 4.52 7.42
N SER A 49 0.20 5.19 6.26
CA SER A 49 0.89 6.46 6.11
C SER A 49 0.31 7.55 7.03
N VAL A 50 -1.02 7.63 7.11
CA VAL A 50 -1.71 8.57 8.01
C VAL A 50 -1.38 8.28 9.47
N PHE A 51 -1.42 7.02 9.90
CA PHE A 51 -1.06 6.64 11.26
C PHE A 51 0.36 7.05 11.63
N GLN A 52 1.31 6.84 10.72
CA GLN A 52 2.70 7.20 10.91
C GLN A 52 2.88 8.73 11.02
N ILE A 53 2.28 9.49 10.10
CA ILE A 53 2.42 10.95 10.05
C ILE A 53 1.71 11.62 11.23
N SER A 54 0.52 11.15 11.58
CA SER A 54 -0.26 11.74 12.66
C SER A 54 0.25 11.33 14.04
N GLY A 55 1.06 10.26 14.13
CA GLY A 55 1.48 9.65 15.39
C GLY A 55 0.34 8.87 16.07
N CYS A 56 -0.55 8.25 15.29
CA CYS A 56 -1.71 7.53 15.81
C CYS A 56 -1.29 6.33 16.66
N ALA A 57 -1.65 6.37 17.94
CA ALA A 57 -1.42 5.27 18.86
C ALA A 57 -2.17 4.01 18.40
N ILE A 58 -1.57 2.84 18.62
CA ILE A 58 -2.04 1.53 18.11
C ILE A 58 -3.49 1.26 18.53
N GLU A 59 -3.83 1.58 19.78
CA GLU A 59 -5.17 1.42 20.37
C GLU A 59 -6.27 2.29 19.72
N ASN A 60 -5.89 3.29 18.93
CA ASN A 60 -6.81 4.19 18.23
C ASN A 60 -6.89 3.92 16.73
N GLN A 61 -5.95 3.17 16.15
CA GLN A 61 -5.86 2.95 14.70
C GLN A 61 -7.16 2.38 14.11
N VAL A 62 -7.68 1.30 14.69
CA VAL A 62 -8.94 0.69 14.22
C VAL A 62 -10.12 1.63 14.40
N LYS A 63 -10.22 2.32 15.54
CA LYS A 63 -11.30 3.29 15.80
C LYS A 63 -11.31 4.41 14.77
N PHE A 64 -10.14 4.96 14.44
CA PHE A 64 -10.02 6.08 13.52
C PHE A 64 -10.21 5.64 12.06
N ALA A 65 -9.59 4.54 11.64
CA ALA A 65 -9.72 4.04 10.29
C ALA A 65 -11.15 3.62 9.96
N THR A 66 -11.84 2.93 10.87
CA THR A 66 -13.21 2.44 10.61
C THR A 66 -14.22 3.56 10.45
N TYR A 67 -13.91 4.78 10.91
CA TYR A 67 -14.71 5.97 10.65
C TYR A 67 -14.71 6.38 9.16
N THR A 68 -13.69 6.00 8.40
CA THR A 68 -13.56 6.33 6.97
C THR A 68 -14.28 5.32 6.06
N LEU A 69 -14.88 4.28 6.66
CA LEU A 69 -15.69 3.31 5.93
C LEU A 69 -17.05 3.90 5.61
N LEU A 70 -17.48 3.70 4.37
CA LEU A 70 -18.76 4.18 3.85
C LEU A 70 -19.58 3.00 3.31
N ASP A 71 -20.87 3.23 3.05
CA ASP A 71 -21.76 2.34 2.32
C ASP A 71 -21.66 0.84 2.72
N ALA A 72 -21.27 -0.02 1.78
CA ALA A 72 -21.19 -1.47 2.00
C ALA A 72 -20.10 -1.83 3.02
N ALA A 73 -18.99 -1.11 3.04
CA ALA A 73 -17.91 -1.28 4.02
C ALA A 73 -18.35 -0.90 5.43
N LEU A 74 -19.08 0.22 5.58
CA LEU A 74 -19.65 0.63 6.86
C LEU A 74 -20.69 -0.38 7.36
N THR A 75 -21.56 -0.85 6.46
CA THR A 75 -22.55 -1.89 6.78
C THR A 75 -21.88 -3.18 7.27
N TRP A 76 -20.80 -3.60 6.61
CA TRP A 76 -20.01 -4.74 7.06
C TRP A 76 -19.34 -4.49 8.41
N TRP A 77 -18.72 -3.34 8.64
CA TRP A 77 -18.10 -3.03 9.93
C TRP A 77 -19.12 -3.06 11.07
N ASN A 78 -20.31 -2.49 10.86
CA ASN A 78 -21.41 -2.54 11.82
C ASN A 78 -21.83 -3.99 12.17
N SER A 79 -21.71 -4.93 11.24
CA SER A 79 -21.93 -6.36 11.54
C SER A 79 -20.84 -6.94 12.44
N GLN A 80 -19.58 -6.50 12.30
CA GLN A 80 -18.49 -6.90 13.20
C GLN A 80 -18.74 -6.36 14.60
N ILE A 81 -19.20 -5.11 14.74
CA ILE A 81 -19.60 -4.53 16.04
C ILE A 81 -20.74 -5.33 16.68
N ARG A 82 -21.74 -5.77 15.90
CA ARG A 82 -22.84 -6.59 16.42
C ARG A 82 -22.38 -7.97 16.92
N TYR A 83 -21.39 -8.56 16.26
CA TYR A 83 -20.89 -9.88 16.60
C TYR A 83 -19.89 -9.87 17.77
N PHE A 84 -18.93 -8.93 17.76
CA PHE A 84 -17.87 -8.84 18.76
C PHE A 84 -18.16 -7.82 19.89
N GLY A 85 -19.22 -7.01 19.76
CA GLY A 85 -19.50 -5.94 20.71
C GLY A 85 -18.44 -4.83 20.70
N PRO A 86 -18.26 -4.11 21.83
CA PRO A 86 -17.23 -3.08 21.98
C PRO A 86 -15.81 -3.58 21.72
N ASP A 87 -15.55 -4.88 21.94
CA ASP A 87 -14.23 -5.49 21.75
C ASP A 87 -13.79 -5.53 20.29
N ALA A 88 -14.70 -5.30 19.34
CA ALA A 88 -14.34 -5.07 17.94
C ALA A 88 -13.32 -3.94 17.80
N TYR A 89 -13.42 -2.86 18.59
CA TYR A 89 -12.47 -1.75 18.55
C TYR A 89 -11.14 -2.05 19.23
N SER A 90 -11.03 -3.17 19.95
CA SER A 90 -9.81 -3.63 20.60
C SER A 90 -8.96 -4.51 19.68
N MET A 91 -9.45 -4.87 18.49
CA MET A 91 -8.63 -5.61 17.53
C MET A 91 -7.46 -4.76 17.03
N THR A 92 -6.36 -5.40 16.66
CA THR A 92 -5.22 -4.70 16.06
C THR A 92 -5.53 -4.30 14.62
N TRP A 93 -4.79 -3.32 14.10
CA TRP A 93 -4.86 -2.94 12.70
C TRP A 93 -4.60 -4.12 11.76
N GLU A 94 -3.63 -4.99 12.09
CA GLU A 94 -3.35 -6.21 11.32
C GLU A 94 -4.54 -7.17 11.23
N VAL A 95 -5.29 -7.34 12.34
CA VAL A 95 -6.48 -8.18 12.35
C VAL A 95 -7.59 -7.57 11.49
N LEU A 96 -7.77 -6.24 11.55
CA LEU A 96 -8.74 -5.55 10.69
C LEU A 96 -8.37 -5.68 9.21
N LYS A 97 -7.10 -5.40 8.84
CA LYS A 97 -6.60 -5.57 7.47
C LYS A 97 -6.90 -6.95 6.94
N LYS A 98 -6.58 -8.00 7.71
CA LYS A 98 -6.86 -9.39 7.32
C LYS A 98 -8.35 -9.61 7.06
N LYS A 99 -9.22 -9.20 7.98
CA LYS A 99 -10.68 -9.32 7.83
C LYS A 99 -11.23 -8.57 6.62
N MET A 100 -10.71 -7.37 6.34
CA MET A 100 -11.12 -6.59 5.18
C MET A 100 -10.65 -7.24 3.88
N THR A 101 -9.41 -7.73 3.83
CA THR A 101 -8.89 -8.50 2.70
C THR A 101 -9.72 -9.75 2.46
N ASP A 102 -10.02 -10.56 3.49
CA ASP A 102 -10.84 -11.76 3.36
C ASP A 102 -12.25 -11.44 2.80
N LYS A 103 -12.81 -10.27 3.16
CA LYS A 103 -14.14 -9.84 2.73
C LYS A 103 -14.19 -9.25 1.32
N TYR A 104 -13.22 -8.40 0.98
CA TYR A 104 -13.25 -7.53 -0.20
C TYR A 104 -12.20 -7.90 -1.26
N CYS A 105 -11.34 -8.87 -0.98
CA CYS A 105 -10.37 -9.44 -1.90
C CYS A 105 -10.61 -10.95 -2.09
N PRO A 106 -11.75 -11.35 -2.72
CA PRO A 106 -12.00 -12.76 -2.97
C PRO A 106 -10.94 -13.33 -3.92
N GLN A 107 -10.50 -14.57 -3.66
CA GLN A 107 -9.43 -15.22 -4.43
C GLN A 107 -9.66 -15.22 -5.96
N GLY A 108 -10.92 -15.25 -6.40
CA GLY A 108 -11.26 -15.16 -7.81
C GLY A 108 -10.87 -13.83 -8.47
N GLU A 109 -10.97 -12.71 -7.74
CA GLU A 109 -10.57 -11.39 -8.25
C GLU A 109 -9.04 -11.25 -8.28
N ILE A 110 -8.34 -11.80 -7.28
CA ILE A 110 -6.86 -11.88 -7.30
C ILE A 110 -6.40 -12.64 -8.54
N LYS A 111 -6.98 -13.83 -8.80
CA LYS A 111 -6.66 -14.63 -9.99
C LYS A 111 -6.93 -13.88 -11.30
N LYS A 112 -8.01 -13.08 -11.37
CA LYS A 112 -8.26 -12.24 -12.54
C LYS A 112 -7.16 -11.19 -12.72
N LEU A 113 -6.70 -10.56 -11.65
CA LEU A 113 -5.60 -9.59 -11.72
C LEU A 113 -4.26 -10.25 -12.07
N GLU A 114 -3.99 -11.45 -11.55
CA GLU A 114 -2.83 -12.25 -11.96
C GLU A 114 -2.90 -12.54 -13.47
N ILE A 115 -4.05 -12.97 -13.99
CA ILE A 115 -4.25 -13.18 -15.43
C ILE A 115 -4.00 -11.87 -16.20
N VAL A 116 -4.47 -10.73 -15.70
CA VAL A 116 -4.22 -9.42 -16.33
C VAL A 116 -2.73 -9.07 -16.31
N LEU A 117 -2.02 -9.32 -15.21
CA LEU A 117 -0.58 -9.10 -15.09
C LEU A 117 0.21 -9.97 -16.08
N TRP A 118 -0.09 -11.26 -16.11
CA TRP A 118 0.59 -12.22 -16.99
C TRP A 118 0.30 -11.97 -18.48
N ASN A 119 -0.84 -11.33 -18.80
CA ASN A 119 -1.18 -10.92 -20.17
C ASN A 119 -0.89 -9.44 -20.46
N LEU A 120 -0.32 -8.68 -19.51
CA LEU A 120 0.02 -7.28 -19.73
C LEU A 120 1.16 -7.20 -20.74
N LYS A 121 1.03 -6.32 -21.73
CA LYS A 121 1.99 -6.10 -22.82
C LYS A 121 2.29 -4.62 -22.98
N VAL A 122 3.50 -4.30 -23.43
CA VAL A 122 3.83 -2.94 -23.88
C VAL A 122 2.97 -2.60 -25.10
N LYS A 123 2.32 -1.43 -25.07
CA LYS A 123 1.53 -0.91 -26.20
C LYS A 123 2.21 0.31 -26.78
N GLU A 124 2.28 0.40 -28.11
CA GLU A 124 2.80 1.58 -28.83
C GLU A 124 4.21 2.01 -28.36
N ASN A 125 5.05 1.06 -27.93
CA ASN A 125 6.36 1.29 -27.31
C ASN A 125 6.34 2.22 -26.07
N ASN A 126 5.20 2.38 -25.41
CA ASN A 126 5.10 3.16 -24.18
C ASN A 126 5.50 2.31 -22.97
N VAL A 127 6.81 2.20 -22.73
CA VAL A 127 7.39 1.46 -21.60
C VAL A 127 7.02 2.08 -20.26
N SER A 128 6.91 3.41 -20.17
CA SER A 128 6.53 4.11 -18.94
C SER A 128 5.12 3.74 -18.48
N ALA A 129 4.11 3.81 -19.37
CA ALA A 129 2.75 3.40 -19.03
C ALA A 129 2.65 1.90 -18.70
N TYR A 130 3.46 1.06 -19.35
CA TYR A 130 3.58 -0.36 -19.00
C TYR A 130 4.16 -0.53 -17.59
N ALA A 131 5.23 0.18 -17.24
CA ALA A 131 5.87 0.12 -15.93
C ALA A 131 4.93 0.51 -14.80
N GLU A 132 4.24 1.64 -14.94
CA GLU A 132 3.24 2.10 -13.97
C GLU A 132 2.16 1.02 -13.76
N ARG A 133 1.59 0.50 -14.86
CA ARG A 133 0.54 -0.51 -14.77
C ARG A 133 1.04 -1.84 -14.20
N PHE A 134 2.26 -2.24 -14.55
CA PHE A 134 2.90 -3.45 -14.03
C PHE A 134 3.10 -3.35 -12.53
N GLN A 135 3.66 -2.24 -12.03
CA GLN A 135 3.86 -1.99 -10.61
C GLN A 135 2.54 -2.00 -9.83
N GLU A 136 1.49 -1.35 -10.34
CA GLU A 136 0.15 -1.38 -9.71
C GLU A 136 -0.39 -2.81 -9.55
N LEU A 137 -0.29 -3.62 -10.60
CA LEU A 137 -0.78 -5.01 -10.60
C LEU A 137 0.07 -5.89 -9.69
N ILE A 138 1.39 -5.74 -9.72
CA ILE A 138 2.33 -6.44 -8.84
C ILE A 138 2.03 -6.13 -7.38
N LEU A 139 1.89 -4.86 -7.00
CA LEU A 139 1.58 -4.47 -5.62
C LEU A 139 0.28 -5.11 -5.11
N THR A 140 -0.70 -5.23 -6.00
CA THR A 140 -2.01 -5.81 -5.68
C THR A 140 -1.96 -7.35 -5.56
N CYS A 141 -1.16 -8.02 -6.41
CA CYS A 141 -1.03 -9.49 -6.42
C CYS A 141 0.02 -10.01 -5.41
N THR A 142 1.09 -9.26 -5.15
CA THR A 142 2.24 -9.70 -4.32
C THR A 142 1.94 -9.79 -2.83
N LYS A 143 0.82 -9.25 -2.34
CA LYS A 143 0.29 -9.60 -1.01
C LYS A 143 0.06 -11.12 -0.86
N PHE A 144 0.15 -11.88 -1.95
CA PHE A 144 -0.02 -13.34 -2.04
C PHE A 144 1.17 -14.11 -2.67
N VAL A 145 2.37 -13.49 -2.77
CA VAL A 145 3.68 -14.06 -3.23
C VAL A 145 3.96 -13.98 -4.73
N ALA A 146 5.00 -13.20 -5.09
CA ALA A 146 5.83 -13.43 -6.27
C ALA A 146 7.29 -13.13 -5.91
N ASP A 147 8.20 -14.01 -6.30
CA ASP A 147 9.65 -13.84 -6.14
C ASP A 147 10.14 -12.64 -6.97
N GLU A 148 11.16 -11.93 -6.49
CA GLU A 148 11.67 -10.74 -7.18
C GLU A 148 12.17 -11.07 -8.59
N ALA A 149 12.81 -12.23 -8.77
CA ALA A 149 13.27 -12.69 -10.08
C ALA A 149 12.11 -12.94 -11.06
N GLU A 150 11.00 -13.52 -10.59
CA GLU A 150 9.82 -13.78 -11.42
C GLU A 150 9.19 -12.48 -11.94
N LYS A 151 9.19 -11.42 -11.11
CA LYS A 151 8.72 -10.08 -11.52
C LYS A 151 9.61 -9.50 -12.60
N ILE A 152 10.93 -9.59 -12.43
CA ILE A 152 11.92 -9.09 -13.39
C ILE A 152 11.78 -9.82 -14.72
N ASP A 153 11.73 -11.16 -14.70
CA ASP A 153 11.59 -11.98 -15.90
C ASP A 153 10.31 -11.65 -16.66
N LYS A 154 9.17 -11.52 -15.95
CA LYS A 154 7.90 -11.15 -16.57
C LYS A 154 7.91 -9.71 -17.10
N TYR A 155 8.56 -8.79 -16.41
CA TYR A 155 8.67 -7.41 -16.88
C TYR A 155 9.45 -7.36 -18.20
N ILE A 156 10.62 -8.01 -18.25
CA ILE A 156 11.52 -8.04 -19.39
C ILE A 156 10.89 -8.77 -20.59
N SER A 157 10.07 -9.81 -20.37
CA SER A 157 9.53 -10.65 -21.45
C SER A 157 8.66 -9.91 -22.47
N GLU A 158 8.13 -8.75 -22.11
CA GLU A 158 7.25 -7.95 -22.99
C GLU A 158 7.92 -6.67 -23.50
N LEU A 159 9.20 -6.46 -23.18
CA LEU A 159 9.94 -5.33 -23.71
C LEU A 159 10.26 -5.55 -25.20
N PRO A 160 10.28 -4.48 -26.01
CA PRO A 160 10.72 -4.57 -27.40
C PRO A 160 12.12 -5.20 -27.55
N ASP A 161 12.35 -5.96 -28.63
CA ASP A 161 13.60 -6.72 -28.87
C ASP A 161 14.87 -5.87 -28.73
N ASN A 162 14.81 -4.62 -29.16
CA ASN A 162 15.91 -3.67 -29.07
C ASN A 162 16.30 -3.33 -27.62
N ILE A 163 15.39 -3.46 -26.64
CA ILE A 163 15.66 -3.23 -25.22
C ILE A 163 15.92 -4.55 -24.51
N TYR A 164 15.18 -5.60 -24.88
CA TYR A 164 15.27 -6.93 -24.32
C TYR A 164 16.71 -7.48 -24.23
N GLU A 165 17.47 -7.41 -25.32
CA GLU A 165 18.84 -7.92 -25.36
C GLU A 165 19.79 -7.14 -24.43
N SER A 166 19.62 -5.82 -24.35
CA SER A 166 20.37 -4.96 -23.44
C SER A 166 20.03 -5.26 -21.97
N MET A 167 18.75 -5.52 -21.66
CA MET A 167 18.27 -5.89 -20.33
C MET A 167 18.82 -7.23 -19.86
N LYS A 168 18.87 -8.23 -20.75
CA LYS A 168 19.48 -9.53 -20.42
C LYS A 168 20.97 -9.44 -20.14
N ALA A 169 21.68 -8.54 -20.82
CA ALA A 169 23.11 -8.34 -20.61
C ALA A 169 23.42 -7.65 -19.27
N SER A 170 22.60 -6.68 -18.85
CA SER A 170 22.81 -5.90 -17.63
C SER A 170 22.49 -6.66 -16.34
N LYS A 171 21.59 -7.66 -16.40
CA LYS A 171 21.20 -8.52 -15.27
C LYS A 171 20.78 -7.70 -14.03
N PRO A 172 19.70 -6.91 -14.13
CA PRO A 172 19.20 -6.14 -13.00
C PRO A 172 18.78 -7.08 -11.85
N LYS A 173 18.94 -6.61 -10.61
CA LYS A 173 18.66 -7.41 -9.41
C LYS A 173 17.33 -7.09 -8.77
N THR A 174 16.76 -5.93 -9.07
CA THR A 174 15.49 -5.46 -8.54
C THR A 174 14.57 -5.02 -9.68
N LEU A 175 13.26 -5.04 -9.42
CA LEU A 175 12.30 -4.52 -10.39
C LEU A 175 12.51 -3.01 -10.65
N ASP A 176 12.90 -2.24 -9.64
CA ASP A 176 13.15 -0.80 -9.78
C ASP A 176 14.35 -0.52 -10.70
N GLU A 177 15.47 -1.22 -10.51
CA GLU A 177 16.63 -1.15 -11.42
C GLU A 177 16.23 -1.53 -12.86
N THR A 178 15.34 -2.52 -12.98
CA THR A 178 14.84 -3.01 -14.27
C THR A 178 14.04 -1.93 -15.00
N ILE A 179 13.16 -1.22 -14.28
CA ILE A 179 12.31 -0.16 -14.83
C ILE A 179 13.15 1.07 -15.21
N GLU A 180 14.05 1.49 -14.33
CA GLU A 180 14.96 2.63 -14.57
C GLU A 180 15.78 2.40 -15.84
N LEU A 181 16.44 1.24 -15.95
CA LEU A 181 17.25 0.90 -17.11
C LEU A 181 16.41 0.81 -18.41
N ALA A 182 15.18 0.28 -18.34
CA ALA A 182 14.32 0.19 -19.50
C ALA A 182 13.92 1.58 -20.04
N ASN A 183 13.72 2.57 -19.15
CA ASN A 183 13.45 3.95 -19.53
C ASN A 183 14.70 4.63 -20.12
N ASP A 184 15.86 4.46 -19.51
CA ASP A 184 17.13 5.00 -20.05
C ASP A 184 17.42 4.49 -21.47
N LEU A 185 17.16 3.20 -21.71
CA LEU A 185 17.35 2.56 -23.02
C LEU A 185 16.33 3.01 -24.07
N MET A 186 15.12 3.41 -23.65
CA MET A 186 14.13 4.04 -24.52
C MET A 186 14.61 5.44 -24.95
N ASP A 187 15.05 6.25 -24.00
CA ASP A 187 15.49 7.64 -24.24
C ASP A 187 16.74 7.71 -25.13
N GLN A 188 17.63 6.72 -25.05
CA GLN A 188 18.83 6.63 -25.90
C GLN A 188 18.52 6.20 -27.35
N LYS A 189 17.32 5.68 -27.63
CA LYS A 189 16.94 5.13 -28.95
C LYS A 189 15.84 5.93 -29.67
N LEU A 190 15.36 7.00 -29.06
CA LEU A 190 14.53 8.05 -29.67
C LEU A 190 15.42 9.08 -30.40
#